data_AF-K9VJC0-F1
#
_entry.id   AF-K9VJC0-F1
#
_cell.length_a   1.000
_cell.length_b   1.000
_cell.length_c   1.000
_cell.angle_alpha   90.00
_cell.angle_beta   90.00
_cell.angle_gamma   90.00
#
_symmetry.space_group_name_H-M   'P 1'
#
loop_
_entity.id
_entity.type
_entity.pdbx_description
1 polymer ?
#
loop_
_entity_poly.entity_id
_entity_poly.type
_entity_poly.pdbx_seq_one_letter_code
_entity_poly.pdbx_strand_id
1 'polypeptide(L)'
;MLPFASRIVCQTLLLLSLLNTPATATQVWIGAGRITDGIGQGGSVKLKLEIEGNHVRSIYGFHLNGAISNGTISTKLAHWRFRKCSQDLCVTLNRIRPKQTIFYRLHRTNK
;
A
#
# COMPACT_ATOMS: atom_id res chain seq x y z
N MET A 1 9.42 -54.52 -17.46
CA MET A 1 8.17 -53.79 -17.18
C MET A 1 8.48 -52.69 -16.18
N LEU A 2 8.59 -51.44 -16.64
CA LEU A 2 8.88 -50.31 -15.78
C LEU A 2 7.65 -49.97 -14.92
N PRO A 3 7.80 -49.73 -13.61
CA PRO A 3 6.66 -49.46 -12.75
C PRO A 3 6.17 -48.03 -13.00
N PHE A 4 4.94 -47.93 -13.51
CA PHE A 4 4.22 -46.67 -13.75
C PHE A 4 3.97 -45.84 -12.47
N ALA A 5 4.18 -46.44 -11.29
CA ALA A 5 3.91 -45.81 -9.99
C ALA A 5 4.87 -44.65 -9.63
N SER A 6 6.12 -44.65 -10.11
CA SER A 6 7.11 -43.63 -9.73
C SER A 6 6.91 -42.27 -10.41
N ARG A 7 6.08 -42.18 -11.47
CA ARG A 7 5.84 -40.93 -12.21
C ARG A 7 4.76 -40.04 -11.57
N ILE A 8 3.81 -40.62 -10.84
CA ILE A 8 2.67 -39.89 -10.26
C ILE A 8 3.09 -39.10 -9.00
N VAL A 9 4.01 -39.67 -8.20
CA VAL A 9 4.54 -39.02 -6.99
C VAL A 9 5.42 -37.82 -7.34
N CYS A 10 6.20 -37.89 -8.42
CA CYS A 10 7.08 -36.79 -8.84
C CYS A 10 6.29 -35.60 -9.42
N GLN A 11 5.16 -35.85 -10.09
CA GLN A 11 4.31 -34.79 -10.64
C GLN A 11 3.52 -34.02 -9.58
N THR A 12 3.13 -34.67 -8.47
CA THR A 12 2.40 -34.00 -7.38
C THR A 12 3.28 -33.05 -6.57
N LEU A 13 4.56 -33.36 -6.36
CA LEU A 13 5.50 -32.46 -5.68
C LEU A 13 5.78 -31.15 -6.45
N LEU A 14 5.79 -31.19 -7.79
CA LEU A 14 6.00 -30.01 -8.64
C LEU A 14 4.80 -29.04 -8.63
N LEU A 15 3.58 -29.53 -8.42
CA LEU A 15 2.41 -28.67 -8.25
C LEU A 15 2.44 -27.94 -6.90
N LEU A 16 2.91 -28.59 -5.83
CA LEU A 16 2.97 -28.01 -4.49
C LEU A 16 4.02 -26.89 -4.36
N SER A 17 5.09 -26.91 -5.15
CA SER A 17 6.10 -25.83 -5.15
C SER A 17 5.61 -24.54 -5.82
N LEU A 18 4.59 -24.61 -6.68
CA LEU A 18 3.96 -23.43 -7.31
C LEU A 18 2.99 -22.69 -6.37
N LEU A 19 2.46 -23.35 -5.34
CA LEU A 19 1.54 -22.75 -4.35
C LEU A 19 2.27 -21.92 -3.26
N ASN A 20 3.60 -21.97 -3.20
CA ASN A 20 4.38 -21.27 -2.16
C ASN A 20 4.79 -19.84 -2.53
N THR A 21 4.32 -19.29 -3.64
CA THR A 21 4.44 -17.83 -3.83
C THR A 21 3.35 -17.17 -2.99
N PRO A 22 3.67 -16.39 -1.94
CA PRO A 22 2.66 -15.65 -1.21
C PRO A 22 2.00 -14.68 -2.19
N ALA A 23 0.76 -14.99 -2.59
CA ALA A 23 -0.07 -14.09 -3.37
C ALA A 23 -0.18 -12.78 -2.59
N THR A 24 0.53 -11.77 -3.06
CA THR A 24 0.60 -10.48 -2.36
C THR A 24 -0.72 -9.77 -2.64
N ALA A 25 -1.68 -9.93 -1.72
CA ALA A 25 -3.03 -9.42 -1.91
C ALA A 25 -3.02 -7.88 -2.01
N THR A 26 -3.46 -7.37 -3.15
CA THR A 26 -3.69 -5.93 -3.36
C THR A 26 -4.74 -5.42 -2.38
N GLN A 27 -4.42 -4.35 -1.65
CA GLN A 27 -5.31 -3.72 -0.69
C GLN A 27 -5.63 -2.30 -1.16
N VAL A 28 -6.91 -1.92 -1.07
CA VAL A 28 -7.34 -0.55 -1.38
C VAL A 28 -7.72 0.14 -0.08
N TRP A 29 -7.22 1.35 0.11
CA TRP A 29 -7.44 2.18 1.29
C TRP A 29 -7.99 3.54 0.85
N ILE A 30 -9.10 3.98 1.43
CA ILE A 30 -9.74 5.24 1.08
C ILE A 30 -10.12 6.03 2.32
N GLY A 31 -10.09 7.35 2.22
CA GLY A 31 -10.54 8.20 3.30
C GLY A 31 -10.32 9.68 3.00
N ALA A 32 -10.38 10.46 4.06
CA ALA A 32 -10.10 11.89 4.03
C ALA A 32 -9.01 12.23 5.04
N GLY A 33 -8.37 13.36 4.82
CA GLY A 33 -7.40 13.94 5.71
C GLY A 33 -7.67 15.42 5.93
N ARG A 34 -7.09 15.94 7.02
CA ARG A 34 -7.11 17.36 7.35
C ARG A 34 -5.74 17.96 7.08
N ILE A 35 -5.73 19.15 6.50
CA ILE A 35 -4.52 19.96 6.37
C ILE A 35 -4.24 20.59 7.73
N THR A 36 -3.18 20.14 8.39
CA THR A 36 -2.84 20.55 9.77
C THR A 36 -1.83 21.70 9.81
N ASP A 37 -1.10 21.94 8.72
CA ASP A 37 -0.15 23.05 8.60
C ASP A 37 0.01 23.47 7.12
N GLY A 38 0.31 24.74 6.89
CA GLY A 38 0.58 25.31 5.56
C GLY A 38 -0.66 25.73 4.78
N ILE A 39 -0.55 25.77 3.44
CA ILE A 39 -1.61 26.30 2.59
C ILE A 39 -2.91 25.49 2.72
N GLY A 40 -4.03 26.18 2.92
CA GLY A 40 -5.35 25.55 3.09
C GLY A 40 -5.55 24.86 4.44
N GLN A 41 -4.80 25.25 5.48
CA GLN A 41 -4.96 24.75 6.85
C GLN A 41 -6.42 24.73 7.30
N GLY A 42 -6.82 23.64 7.96
CA GLY A 42 -8.21 23.37 8.34
C GLY A 42 -9.03 22.69 7.23
N GLY A 43 -8.59 22.76 5.97
CA GLY A 43 -9.25 22.11 4.84
C GLY A 43 -9.27 20.59 4.92
N SER A 44 -10.22 19.97 4.20
CA SER A 44 -10.36 18.52 4.05
C SER A 44 -9.99 18.08 2.64
N VAL A 45 -9.25 16.99 2.52
CA VAL A 45 -8.79 16.43 1.24
C VAL A 45 -8.97 14.92 1.22
N LYS A 46 -9.44 14.38 0.10
CA LYS A 46 -9.67 12.93 -0.07
C LYS A 46 -8.41 12.24 -0.62
N LEU A 47 -8.20 11.00 -0.22
CA LEU A 47 -7.07 10.16 -0.67
C LEU A 47 -7.55 8.72 -0.88
N LYS A 48 -7.12 8.10 -1.97
CA LYS A 48 -7.31 6.67 -2.23
C LYS A 48 -5.98 6.06 -2.65
N LEU A 49 -5.54 5.04 -1.92
CA LEU A 49 -4.31 4.31 -2.15
C LEU A 49 -4.60 2.86 -2.52
N GLU A 50 -3.78 2.31 -3.38
CA GLU A 50 -3.62 0.89 -3.60
C GLU A 50 -2.27 0.46 -3.04
N ILE A 51 -2.24 -0.64 -2.30
CA ILE A 51 -1.03 -1.19 -1.70
C ILE A 51 -0.90 -2.64 -2.14
N GLU A 52 0.20 -2.96 -2.81
CA GLU A 52 0.55 -4.31 -3.22
C GLU A 52 1.92 -4.65 -2.60
N GLY A 53 1.90 -5.41 -1.51
CA GLY A 53 3.10 -5.73 -0.75
C GLY A 53 3.66 -4.48 -0.09
N ASN A 54 4.89 -4.11 -0.46
CA ASN A 54 5.50 -2.86 -0.03
C ASN A 54 5.27 -1.70 -1.02
N HIS A 55 4.66 -1.94 -2.18
CA HIS A 55 4.47 -0.91 -3.19
C HIS A 55 3.13 -0.18 -2.98
N VAL A 56 3.15 1.15 -3.12
CA VAL A 56 1.98 2.01 -2.91
C VAL A 56 1.77 2.90 -4.11
N ARG A 57 0.52 2.97 -4.56
CA ARG A 57 0.04 3.80 -5.67
C ARG A 57 -1.14 4.65 -5.21
N SER A 58 -1.12 5.95 -5.49
CA SER A 58 -2.31 6.78 -5.38
C SER A 58 -3.26 6.49 -6.56
N ILE A 59 -4.50 6.09 -6.26
CA ILE A 59 -5.59 6.05 -7.24
C ILE A 59 -6.23 7.44 -7.37
N TYR A 60 -6.34 8.16 -6.25
CA TYR A 60 -6.94 9.50 -6.18
C TYR A 60 -6.26 10.34 -5.10
N GLY A 61 -6.18 11.65 -5.30
CA GLY A 61 -5.57 12.60 -4.36
C GLY A 61 -4.16 12.99 -4.80
N PHE A 62 -3.29 13.29 -3.83
CA PHE A 62 -1.89 13.61 -4.15
C PHE A 62 -1.17 12.42 -4.76
N HIS A 63 -0.45 12.68 -5.85
CA HIS A 63 0.28 11.65 -6.59
C HIS A 63 1.33 10.97 -5.70
N LEU A 64 1.29 9.64 -5.70
CA LEU A 64 2.24 8.76 -5.03
C LEU A 64 2.40 7.49 -5.87
N ASN A 65 3.65 7.12 -6.11
CA ASN A 65 4.03 5.83 -6.67
C ASN A 65 5.42 5.49 -6.10
N GLY A 66 5.51 4.43 -5.31
CA GLY A 66 6.79 4.04 -4.71
C GLY A 66 6.68 2.92 -3.68
N ALA A 67 7.83 2.39 -3.29
CA ALA A 67 7.93 1.35 -2.26
C ALA A 67 8.09 1.94 -0.87
N ILE A 68 7.31 1.46 0.09
CA ILE A 68 7.46 1.75 1.51
C ILE A 68 8.79 1.18 2.00
N SER A 69 9.64 2.05 2.54
CA SER A 69 10.83 1.69 3.29
C SER A 69 10.71 2.23 4.72
N ASN A 70 10.77 1.35 5.71
CA ASN A 70 10.61 1.69 7.14
C ASN A 70 9.36 2.54 7.44
N GLY A 71 8.23 2.22 6.81
CA GLY A 71 6.97 2.95 6.98
C GLY A 71 6.96 4.33 6.32
N THR A 72 7.87 4.61 5.39
CA THR A 72 7.96 5.92 4.73
C THR A 72 8.17 5.80 3.22
N ILE A 73 7.78 6.85 2.49
CA ILE A 73 8.15 7.08 1.09
C ILE A 73 8.58 8.53 0.97
N SER A 74 9.78 8.76 0.47
CA SER A 74 10.29 10.12 0.21
C SER A 74 10.40 10.34 -1.29
N THR A 75 9.78 11.41 -1.77
CA THR A 75 9.89 11.87 -3.16
C THR A 75 10.49 13.28 -3.17
N LYS A 76 10.84 13.79 -4.37
CA LYS A 76 11.33 15.17 -4.52
C LYS A 76 10.33 16.23 -4.05
N LEU A 77 9.04 15.89 -3.96
CA LEU A 77 7.97 16.84 -3.66
C LEU A 77 7.38 16.67 -2.26
N ALA A 78 7.59 15.51 -1.63
CA ALA A 78 6.91 15.16 -0.39
C ALA A 78 7.56 14.01 0.38
N HIS A 79 7.33 14.01 1.68
CA HIS A 79 7.60 12.86 2.56
C HIS A 79 6.28 12.28 3.06
N TRP A 80 6.12 10.98 2.86
CA TRP A 80 4.97 10.20 3.28
C TRP A 80 5.37 9.30 4.44
N ARG A 81 4.50 9.20 5.44
CA ARG A 81 4.66 8.29 6.58
C ARG A 81 3.38 7.47 6.73
N PHE A 82 3.54 6.16 6.82
CA PHE A 82 2.47 5.18 6.91
C PHE A 82 2.53 4.51 8.27
N ARG A 83 1.41 4.47 8.98
CA ARG A 83 1.29 3.79 10.27
C ARG A 83 -0.06 3.11 10.37
N LYS A 84 -0.10 1.91 10.95
CA LYS A 84 -1.37 1.27 11.32
C LYS A 84 -1.95 2.00 12.53
N CYS A 85 -3.22 2.38 12.46
CA CYS A 85 -3.97 3.04 13.51
C CYS A 85 -5.26 2.29 13.78
N SER A 86 -5.24 1.40 14.77
CA SER A 86 -6.34 0.45 15.02
C SER A 86 -6.62 -0.40 13.76
N GLN A 87 -7.79 -0.21 13.14
CA GLN A 87 -8.20 -0.87 11.88
C GLN A 87 -7.92 -0.04 10.63
N ASP A 88 -7.48 1.21 10.79
CA ASP A 88 -7.24 2.15 9.71
C ASP A 88 -5.75 2.27 9.38
N LEU A 89 -5.46 2.82 8.21
CA LEU A 89 -4.15 3.26 7.80
C LEU A 89 -4.06 4.78 8.01
N CYS A 90 -3.21 5.20 8.95
CA CYS A 90 -2.85 6.60 9.11
C CYS A 90 -1.73 6.96 8.14
N VAL A 91 -1.93 8.06 7.42
CA VAL A 91 -0.92 8.58 6.49
C VAL A 91 -0.64 10.03 6.81
N THR A 92 0.63 10.38 7.03
CA THR A 92 1.07 11.77 7.10
C THR A 92 1.78 12.12 5.81
N LEU A 93 1.33 13.19 5.15
CA LEU A 93 1.96 13.76 3.97
C LEU A 93 2.55 15.13 4.34
N ASN A 94 3.87 15.28 4.23
CA ASN A 94 4.57 16.55 4.35
C ASN A 94 5.01 16.98 2.94
N ARG A 95 4.34 17.95 2.34
CA ARG A 95 4.70 18.53 1.04
C ARG A 95 5.73 19.64 1.21
N ILE A 96 6.68 19.69 0.29
CA ILE A 96 7.79 20.65 0.33
C ILE A 96 7.37 21.99 -0.30
N ARG A 97 6.70 21.97 -1.46
CA ARG A 97 6.23 23.19 -2.18
C ARG A 97 4.88 22.98 -2.90
N PRO A 98 3.84 23.78 -2.60
CA PRO A 98 3.74 24.63 -1.42
C PRO A 98 3.84 23.81 -0.13
N LYS A 99 4.38 24.42 0.93
CA LYS A 99 4.49 23.74 2.24
C LYS A 99 3.09 23.39 2.73
N GLN A 100 2.87 22.12 3.04
CA GLN A 100 1.58 21.61 3.49
C GLN A 100 1.77 20.31 4.25
N THR A 101 1.21 20.20 5.45
CA THR A 101 1.17 18.95 6.22
C THR A 101 -0.27 18.45 6.29
N ILE A 102 -0.48 17.18 5.95
CA ILE A 102 -1.81 16.57 5.89
C ILE A 102 -1.79 15.25 6.65
N PHE A 103 -2.76 15.07 7.54
CA PHE A 103 -3.00 13.82 8.24
C PHE A 103 -4.26 13.15 7.71
N TYR A 104 -4.11 11.95 7.15
CA TYR A 104 -5.19 11.11 6.64
C TYR A 104 -5.47 9.94 7.56
N ARG A 105 -6.74 9.55 7.60
CA ARG A 105 -7.18 8.28 8.17
C ARG A 105 -7.95 7.52 7.10
N LEU A 106 -7.37 6.42 6.63
CA LEU A 106 -7.90 5.63 5.51
C LEU A 106 -8.44 4.30 6.04
N HIS A 107 -9.64 3.93 5.64
CA HIS A 107 -10.21 2.62 5.92
C HIS A 107 -9.98 1.69 4.73
N ARG A 108 -9.84 0.39 5.01
CA ARG A 108 -9.68 -0.62 3.98
C ARG A 108 -11.01 -0.85 3.26
N THR A 109 -10.98 -0.90 1.94
CA THR A 109 -12.10 -1.34 1.12
C THR A 109 -11.75 -2.68 0.52
N ASN A 110 -12.58 -3.70 0.74
CA ASN A 110 -12.51 -4.92 -0.04
C ASN A 110 -13.01 -4.60 -1.46
N LYS A 111 -12.29 -5.09 -2.47
CA LYS A 111 -12.75 -5.03 -3.87
C LYS A 111 -14.04 -5.82 -4.03
#